data_AF-A0A970R8K9-F1
#
_entry.id   AF-A0A970R8K9-F1
#
_cell.length_a   1.000
_cell.length_b   1.000
_cell.length_c   1.000
_cell.angle_alpha   90.00
_cell.angle_beta   90.00
_cell.angle_gamma   90.00
#
_symmetry.space_group_name_H-M   'P 1'
#
loop_
_entity.id
_entity.type
_entity.pdbx_description
1 polymer ?
#
loop_
_entity_poly.entity_id
_entity_poly.type
_entity_poly.pdbx_seq_one_letter_code
_entity_poly.pdbx_strand_id
1 'polypeptide(L)'
;MSSKPQPFPISDIAHGMWRLHQWNLTLGQLQHFVEEAIGMGITTFDHADIYGNYTCESMFGNMLAQKTSLRQQMQLVTKCGIRLVSVNRPENRFHTYDTSASHIIRSVETSLK
;
A
#
# COMPACT_ATOMS: atom_id res chain seq x y z
N MET A 1 -17.90 32.91 -3.35
CA MET A 1 -17.85 31.77 -4.29
C MET A 1 -16.97 30.71 -3.66
N SER A 2 -17.54 29.56 -3.25
CA SER A 2 -16.75 28.45 -2.72
C SER A 2 -16.05 27.77 -3.89
N SER A 3 -14.71 27.72 -3.88
CA SER A 3 -13.94 26.99 -4.89
C SER A 3 -14.30 25.52 -4.81
N LYS A 4 -14.67 24.90 -5.95
CA LYS A 4 -14.79 23.45 -6.00
C LYS A 4 -13.45 22.83 -5.59
N PRO A 5 -13.44 21.82 -4.72
CA PRO A 5 -12.21 21.14 -4.34
C PRO A 5 -11.55 20.60 -5.60
N GLN A 6 -10.25 20.85 -5.74
CA GLN A 6 -9.46 20.24 -6.81
C GLN A 6 -9.43 18.73 -6.59
N PRO A 7 -9.68 17.92 -7.63
CA PRO A 7 -9.64 16.47 -7.50
C PRO A 7 -8.23 16.02 -7.10
N PHE A 8 -8.16 15.04 -6.20
CA PHE A 8 -6.89 14.41 -5.86
C PHE A 8 -6.32 13.75 -7.12
N PRO A 9 -5.03 13.95 -7.46
CA PRO A 9 -4.49 13.52 -8.74
C PRO A 9 -4.29 12.00 -8.76
N ILE A 10 -5.33 11.25 -9.12
CA ILE A 10 -5.29 9.80 -9.36
C ILE A 10 -5.29 9.50 -10.85
N SER A 11 -4.72 8.36 -11.23
CA SER A 11 -4.79 7.81 -12.59
C SER A 11 -6.14 7.13 -12.82
N ASP A 12 -6.60 7.06 -14.08
CA ASP A 12 -7.86 6.40 -14.46
C ASP A 12 -7.90 4.92 -14.08
N ILE A 13 -6.73 4.28 -14.00
CA ILE A 13 -6.55 2.91 -13.53
C ILE A 13 -5.66 2.94 -12.29
N ALA A 14 -6.05 2.19 -11.26
CA ALA A 14 -5.21 1.95 -10.07
C ALA A 14 -4.68 0.50 -10.08
N HIS A 15 -3.43 0.31 -9.73
CA HIS A 15 -2.81 -1.01 -9.65
C HIS A 15 -2.96 -1.62 -8.25
N GLY A 16 -3.67 -2.75 -8.16
CA GLY A 16 -3.85 -3.47 -6.89
C GLY A 16 -2.62 -4.31 -6.49
N MET A 17 -2.11 -4.10 -5.28
CA MET A 17 -0.92 -4.79 -4.77
C MET A 17 -1.22 -5.94 -3.79
N TRP A 18 -2.50 -6.35 -3.68
CA TRP A 18 -2.95 -7.40 -2.75
C TRP A 18 -2.21 -8.74 -2.91
N ARG A 19 -1.92 -9.12 -4.16
CA ARG A 19 -1.23 -10.38 -4.49
C ARG A 19 0.28 -10.24 -4.66
N LEU A 20 0.89 -9.10 -4.30
CA LEU A 20 2.32 -8.85 -4.49
C LEU A 20 3.19 -9.99 -3.92
N HIS A 21 2.87 -10.48 -2.73
CA HIS A 21 3.59 -11.59 -2.08
C HIS A 21 3.57 -12.92 -2.87
N GLN A 22 2.66 -13.09 -3.83
CA GLN A 22 2.51 -14.30 -4.65
C GLN A 22 3.18 -14.18 -6.03
N TRP A 23 3.53 -12.96 -6.45
CA TRP A 23 4.15 -12.75 -7.76
C TRP A 23 5.59 -13.26 -7.82
N ASN A 24 6.21 -13.53 -6.65
CA ASN A 24 7.58 -14.04 -6.53
C ASN A 24 8.62 -13.19 -7.29
N LEU A 25 8.39 -11.87 -7.32
CA LEU A 25 9.32 -10.93 -7.94
C LEU A 25 10.48 -10.64 -6.97
N THR A 26 11.68 -10.59 -7.52
CA THR A 26 12.82 -9.92 -6.87
C THR A 26 12.56 -8.42 -6.75
N LEU A 27 13.31 -7.73 -5.88
CA LEU A 27 13.18 -6.27 -5.73
C LEU A 27 13.39 -5.51 -7.06
N GLY A 28 14.39 -5.91 -7.86
CA GLY A 28 14.63 -5.29 -9.17
C GLY A 28 13.50 -5.53 -10.17
N GLN A 29 12.89 -6.72 -10.16
CA GLN A 29 11.72 -7.00 -11.01
C GLN A 29 10.50 -6.20 -10.55
N LEU A 30 10.29 -6.05 -9.25
CA LEU A 30 9.21 -5.20 -8.72
C LEU A 30 9.43 -3.72 -9.07
N GLN A 31 10.66 -3.23 -8.97
CA GLN A 31 10.99 -1.86 -9.38
C GLN A 31 10.68 -1.64 -10.87
N HIS A 32 11.20 -2.52 -11.74
CA HIS A 32 10.95 -2.44 -13.17
C HIS A 32 9.46 -2.50 -13.50
N PHE A 33 8.72 -3.39 -12.86
CA PHE A 33 7.26 -3.47 -13.00
C PHE A 33 6.55 -2.16 -12.67
N VAL A 34 6.95 -1.49 -11.58
CA VAL A 34 6.37 -0.21 -11.16
C VAL A 34 6.75 0.91 -12.13
N GLU A 35 7.98 0.92 -12.64
CA GLU A 35 8.43 1.88 -13.65
C GLU A 35 7.63 1.74 -14.96
N GLU A 36 7.38 0.51 -15.42
CA GLU A 36 6.54 0.23 -16.60
C GLU A 36 5.09 0.66 -16.37
N ALA A 37 4.52 0.38 -15.19
CA ALA A 37 3.17 0.81 -14.84
C ALA A 37 3.04 2.34 -14.89
N ILE A 38 3.99 3.06 -14.30
CA ILE A 38 4.05 4.53 -14.35
C ILE A 38 4.21 5.02 -15.79
N GLY A 39 5.05 4.37 -16.60
CA GLY A 39 5.23 4.68 -18.02
C GLY A 39 3.96 4.53 -18.86
N MET A 40 3.05 3.64 -18.45
CA MET A 40 1.72 3.46 -19.03
C MET A 40 0.66 4.43 -18.46
N GLY A 41 1.03 5.33 -17.55
CA GLY A 41 0.12 6.28 -16.90
C GLY A 41 -0.61 5.74 -15.67
N ILE A 42 -0.23 4.55 -15.16
CA ILE A 42 -0.78 3.97 -13.93
C ILE A 42 0.05 4.47 -12.75
N THR A 43 -0.35 5.59 -12.15
CA THR A 43 0.37 6.23 -11.04
C THR A 43 -0.24 5.96 -9.67
N THR A 44 -1.43 5.36 -9.62
CA THR A 44 -2.13 5.05 -8.36
C THR A 44 -1.94 3.58 -7.99
N PHE A 45 -1.41 3.30 -6.80
CA PHE A 45 -1.18 1.95 -6.30
C PHE A 45 -1.99 1.70 -5.02
N ASP A 46 -2.75 0.60 -5.01
CA ASP A 46 -3.65 0.21 -3.92
C ASP A 46 -3.01 -0.84 -3.01
N HIS A 47 -3.02 -0.53 -1.72
CA HIS A 47 -2.52 -1.31 -0.60
C HIS A 47 -3.58 -1.47 0.49
N ALA A 48 -3.27 -2.32 1.46
CA ALA A 48 -3.92 -2.37 2.77
C ALA A 48 -2.93 -2.98 3.76
N ASP A 49 -3.03 -2.61 5.03
CA ASP A 49 -2.21 -3.16 6.11
C ASP A 49 -2.21 -4.70 6.15
N ILE A 50 -3.36 -5.34 5.89
CA ILE A 50 -3.50 -6.80 5.94
C ILE A 50 -2.98 -7.54 4.70
N TYR A 51 -2.67 -6.85 3.60
CA TYR A 51 -2.33 -7.53 2.33
C TYR A 51 -1.09 -8.43 2.46
N GLY A 52 -1.20 -9.64 1.89
CA GLY A 52 -0.17 -10.67 2.00
C GLY A 52 0.17 -11.05 3.43
N ASN A 53 -0.83 -11.16 4.32
CA ASN A 53 -0.62 -11.41 5.73
C ASN A 53 0.27 -10.34 6.39
N TYR A 54 0.01 -9.06 6.10
CA TYR A 54 0.77 -7.92 6.61
C TYR A 54 2.20 -7.79 6.07
N THR A 55 2.44 -8.16 4.81
CA THR A 55 3.79 -8.10 4.21
C THR A 55 3.88 -7.25 2.95
N CYS A 56 2.78 -7.04 2.21
CA CYS A 56 2.85 -6.39 0.91
C CYS A 56 3.29 -4.92 0.99
N GLU A 57 2.91 -4.18 2.04
CA GLU A 57 3.38 -2.80 2.25
C GLU A 57 4.90 -2.76 2.44
N SER A 58 5.44 -3.60 3.33
CA SER A 58 6.89 -3.66 3.56
C SER A 58 7.67 -4.15 2.32
N MET A 59 7.13 -5.10 1.55
CA MET A 59 7.74 -5.51 0.28
C MET A 59 7.86 -4.34 -0.71
N PHE A 60 6.81 -3.54 -0.83
CA PHE A 60 6.80 -2.37 -1.70
C PHE A 60 7.68 -1.24 -1.15
N GLY A 61 7.65 -1.01 0.17
CA GLY A 61 8.51 -0.04 0.87
C GLY A 61 9.99 -0.36 0.68
N ASN A 62 10.38 -1.64 0.75
CA ASN A 62 11.75 -2.08 0.47
C ASN A 62 12.20 -1.73 -0.96
N MET A 63 11.30 -1.81 -1.94
CA MET A 63 11.58 -1.37 -3.32
C MET A 63 11.73 0.16 -3.38
N LEU A 64 10.82 0.91 -2.76
CA LEU A 64 10.91 2.37 -2.72
C LEU A 64 12.19 2.86 -2.02
N ALA A 65 12.68 2.14 -1.01
CA ALA A 65 13.95 2.47 -0.35
C ALA A 65 15.16 2.36 -1.29
N GLN A 66 15.13 1.47 -2.30
CA GLN A 66 16.17 1.38 -3.33
C GLN A 66 16.07 2.49 -4.38
N LYS A 67 14.86 3.00 -4.63
CA LYS A 67 14.59 4.03 -5.64
C LYS A 67 13.60 5.08 -5.16
N THR A 68 14.06 5.92 -4.23
CA THR A 68 13.24 6.93 -3.56
C THR A 68 12.60 7.95 -4.52
N SER A 69 13.21 8.17 -5.69
CA SER A 69 12.67 9.04 -6.76
C SER A 69 11.32 8.58 -7.32
N LEU A 70 10.96 7.29 -7.20
CA LEU A 70 9.66 6.79 -7.65
C LEU A 70 8.52 7.34 -6.81
N ARG A 71 8.74 7.62 -5.52
CA ARG A 71 7.68 8.08 -4.62
C ARG A 71 6.99 9.35 -5.12
N GLN A 72 7.71 10.25 -5.77
CA GLN A 72 7.15 11.52 -6.29
C GLN A 72 6.26 11.34 -7.53
N GLN A 73 6.30 10.15 -8.15
CA GLN A 73 5.60 9.85 -9.41
C GLN A 73 4.32 9.03 -9.19
N MET A 74 3.92 8.82 -7.93
CA MET A 74 2.82 7.92 -7.59
C MET A 74 1.95 8.43 -6.44
N GLN A 75 0.73 7.91 -6.39
CA GLN A 75 -0.20 8.00 -5.29
C GLN A 75 -0.34 6.63 -4.64
N LEU A 76 -0.10 6.56 -3.33
CA LEU A 76 -0.29 5.35 -2.55
C LEU A 76 -1.59 5.46 -1.77
N VAL A 77 -2.49 4.51 -1.98
CA VAL A 77 -3.74 4.38 -1.23
C VAL A 77 -3.61 3.14 -0.37
N THR A 78 -3.74 3.28 0.95
CA THR A 78 -3.79 2.13 1.86
C THR A 78 -5.02 2.18 2.76
N LYS A 79 -5.28 1.08 3.47
CA LYS A 79 -6.47 0.84 4.28
C LYS A 79 -6.07 0.20 5.59
N CYS A 80 -6.88 0.40 6.61
CA CYS A 80 -6.76 -0.28 7.90
C CYS A 80 -8.13 -0.55 8.52
N GLY A 81 -8.14 -1.27 9.65
CA GLY A 81 -9.33 -1.52 10.46
C GLY A 81 -9.77 -2.98 10.51
N ILE A 82 -9.11 -3.87 9.77
CA ILE A 82 -9.30 -5.32 9.88
C ILE A 82 -8.18 -5.92 10.72
N ARG A 83 -8.54 -6.70 11.73
CA ARG A 83 -7.60 -7.51 12.51
C ARG A 83 -7.65 -8.95 12.02
N LEU A 84 -6.95 -9.21 10.93
CA LEU A 84 -6.76 -10.55 10.37
C LEU A 84 -5.83 -11.39 11.27
N VAL A 85 -6.20 -12.65 11.53
CA VAL A 85 -5.33 -13.64 12.18
C VAL A 85 -4.18 -13.97 11.24
N SER A 86 -2.94 -13.75 11.69
CA SER A 86 -1.74 -13.99 10.90
C SER A 86 -0.57 -14.32 11.81
N VAL A 87 0.38 -15.12 11.32
CA VAL A 87 1.67 -15.35 11.99
C VAL A 87 2.46 -14.05 12.20
N ASN A 88 2.23 -13.04 11.35
CA ASN A 88 2.85 -11.72 11.46
C ASN A 88 2.11 -10.78 12.43
N ARG A 89 0.97 -11.21 12.98
CA ARG A 89 0.15 -10.49 13.97
C ARG A 89 -0.41 -11.48 15.02
N PRO A 90 0.45 -12.11 15.83
CA PRO A 90 0.04 -13.14 16.79
C PRO A 90 -0.94 -12.64 17.87
N GLU A 91 -1.02 -11.33 18.09
CA GLU A 91 -1.98 -10.68 18.98
C GLU A 91 -3.42 -10.74 18.45
N ASN A 92 -3.61 -10.94 17.15
CA ASN A 92 -4.93 -11.09 16.54
C ASN A 92 -5.37 -12.56 16.66
N ARG A 93 -6.09 -12.88 17.73
CA ARG A 93 -6.59 -14.26 17.98
C ARG A 93 -7.83 -14.62 17.16
N PHE A 94 -8.59 -13.62 16.72
CA PHE A 94 -9.81 -13.78 15.94
C PHE A 94 -9.85 -12.74 14.83
N HIS A 95 -10.55 -13.06 13.73
CA HIS A 95 -10.85 -12.08 12.70
C HIS A 95 -11.88 -11.09 13.25
N THR A 96 -11.46 -9.85 13.49
CA THR A 96 -12.32 -8.78 13.98
C THR A 96 -12.08 -7.48 13.23
N TYR A 97 -12.91 -6.47 13.52
CA TYR A 97 -12.71 -5.10 13.06
C TYR A 97 -12.34 -4.20 14.23
N ASP A 98 -11.44 -3.25 14.01
CA ASP A 98 -11.03 -2.23 14.99
C ASP A 98 -10.90 -0.88 14.28
N THR A 99 -11.96 -0.08 14.36
CA THR A 99 -11.99 1.29 13.82
C THR A 99 -11.74 2.33 14.91
N SER A 100 -11.15 1.93 16.05
CA SER A 100 -10.79 2.88 17.10
C SER A 100 -9.72 3.85 16.59
N ALA A 101 -9.77 5.09 17.07
CA ALA A 101 -8.76 6.10 16.71
C ALA A 101 -7.33 5.61 16.99
N SER A 102 -7.14 4.89 18.11
CA SER A 102 -5.83 4.34 18.48
C SER A 102 -5.33 3.28 17.48
N HIS A 103 -6.22 2.45 16.95
CA HIS A 103 -5.85 1.45 15.95
C HIS A 103 -5.52 2.12 14.63
N ILE A 104 -6.37 3.04 14.17
CA ILE A 104 -6.17 3.77 12.91
C ILE A 104 -4.83 4.50 12.92
N ILE A 105 -4.51 5.25 13.99
CA ILE A 105 -3.23 5.96 14.10
C ILE A 105 -2.05 4.98 14.02
N ARG A 106 -2.08 3.89 14.81
CA ARG A 106 -1.01 2.89 14.79
C ARG A 106 -0.85 2.22 13.42
N SER A 107 -1.95 1.90 12.73
CA SER A 107 -1.90 1.28 11.41
C SER A 107 -1.31 2.25 10.38
N VAL A 108 -1.74 3.52 10.37
CA VAL A 108 -1.19 4.56 9.49
C VAL A 108 0.31 4.76 9.74
N GLU A 109 0.72 4.91 11.00
CA GLU A 109 2.14 5.03 11.36
C GLU A 109 2.96 3.80 10.96
N THR A 110 2.35 2.62 10.96
CA THR A 110 3.01 1.38 10.52
C THR A 110 3.14 1.33 9.00
N SER A 111 2.10 1.70 8.25
CA SER A 111 2.14 1.75 6.78
C SER A 111 3.12 2.80 6.24
N LEU A 112 3.47 3.81 7.03
CA LEU A 112 4.44 4.86 6.67
C LEU A 112 5.91 4.50 6.97
N LYS A 113 6.18 3.41 7.71
CA LYS A 113 7.53 2.94 8.04
C LYS A 113 8.14 2.15 6.88
#